data_AF-A0A350UWV7-F1
#
_entry.id   AF-A0A350UWV7-F1
#
_cell.length_a   1.000
_cell.length_b   1.000
_cell.length_c   1.000
_cell.angle_alpha   90.00
_cell.angle_beta   90.00
_cell.angle_gamma   90.00
#
_symmetry.space_group_name_H-M   'P 1'
#
loop_
_entity.id
_entity.type
_entity.pdbx_description
1 polymer ?
#
loop_
_entity_poly.entity_id
_entity_poly.type
_entity_poly.pdbx_seq_one_letter_code
_entity_poly.pdbx_strand_id
1 'polypeptide(L)'
;MWIKKAFRDYYKPKLRRELKQDPTQDEMDRRFDEIYNQISGILLVGVNEGVAIQFYEIARFTKTEIDGFRDNPEGYLFDRFGGGWFKLNFYEGPTFVVCVNFKPKGEAQWKHLVTEKSEGPPPS
;
A
#
# COMPACT_ATOMS: atom_id res chain seq x y z
N MET A 1 3.25 -14.19 4.67
CA MET A 1 2.60 -12.86 4.62
C MET A 1 2.82 -12.21 3.27
N TRP A 2 1.77 -11.69 2.61
CA TRP A 2 1.87 -11.13 1.25
C TRP A 2 2.65 -9.82 1.17
N ILE A 3 2.56 -8.96 2.21
CA ILE A 3 3.27 -7.67 2.28
C ILE A 3 4.78 -7.86 2.15
N LYS A 4 5.33 -8.87 2.84
CA LYS A 4 6.75 -9.23 2.75
C LYS A 4 7.20 -9.56 1.33
N LYS A 5 6.36 -10.28 0.57
CA LYS A 5 6.63 -10.56 -0.84
C LYS A 5 6.56 -9.28 -1.69
N ALA A 6 5.58 -8.41 -1.43
CA ALA A 6 5.42 -7.15 -2.15
C ALA A 6 6.59 -6.19 -1.91
N PHE A 7 7.16 -6.16 -0.71
CA PHE A 7 8.24 -5.24 -0.33
C PHE A 7 9.61 -5.69 -0.86
N ARG A 8 9.74 -6.93 -1.31
CA ARG A 8 11.04 -7.53 -1.63
C ARG A 8 11.86 -6.73 -2.64
N ASP A 9 11.20 -6.18 -3.66
CA ASP A 9 11.87 -5.42 -4.73
C ASP A 9 12.36 -4.05 -4.25
N TYR A 10 11.77 -3.52 -3.16
CA TYR A 10 12.21 -2.27 -2.54
C TYR A 10 13.53 -2.44 -1.78
N TYR A 11 13.65 -3.50 -0.96
CA TYR A 11 14.78 -3.63 -0.03
C TYR A 11 15.89 -4.58 -0.49
N LYS A 12 15.57 -5.67 -1.21
CA LYS A 12 16.57 -6.68 -1.59
C LYS A 12 17.72 -6.10 -2.43
N PRO A 13 17.46 -5.23 -3.44
CA PRO A 13 18.56 -4.65 -4.23
C PRO A 13 19.48 -3.74 -3.43
N LYS A 14 18.93 -2.97 -2.48
CA LYS A 14 19.70 -2.10 -1.57
C LYS A 14 20.57 -2.94 -0.65
N LEU A 15 19.97 -3.93 0.01
CA LEU A 15 20.65 -4.85 0.92
C LEU A 15 21.79 -5.63 0.22
N ARG A 16 21.56 -6.12 -1.01
CA ARG A 16 22.61 -6.78 -1.81
C ARG A 16 23.81 -5.87 -2.08
N ARG A 17 23.57 -4.58 -2.34
CA ARG A 17 24.65 -3.60 -2.57
C ARG A 17 25.42 -3.31 -1.28
N GLU A 18 24.71 -3.18 -0.16
CA GLU A 18 25.30 -2.96 1.17
C GLU A 18 26.19 -4.14 1.59
N LEU A 19 25.69 -5.36 1.44
CA LEU A 19 26.40 -6.59 1.83
C LEU A 19 27.45 -7.05 0.82
N LYS A 20 27.42 -6.54 -0.42
CA LYS A 20 28.26 -6.98 -1.55
C LYS A 20 28.14 -8.48 -1.88
N GLN A 21 27.02 -9.09 -1.48
CA GLN A 21 26.65 -10.48 -1.77
C GLN A 21 25.12 -10.60 -1.80
N ASP A 22 24.61 -11.73 -2.32
CA ASP A 22 23.17 -11.99 -2.20
C ASP A 22 22.80 -12.19 -0.71
N PRO A 23 21.77 -11.47 -0.21
CA PRO A 23 21.36 -11.57 1.18
C PRO A 23 20.74 -12.93 1.49
N THR A 24 21.06 -13.43 2.67
CA THR A 24 20.41 -14.60 3.28
C THR A 24 18.94 -14.33 3.59
N GLN A 25 18.17 -15.38 3.85
CA GLN A 25 16.76 -15.22 4.23
C GLN A 25 16.62 -14.43 5.54
N ASP A 26 17.48 -14.69 6.53
CA ASP A 26 17.44 -13.98 7.83
C ASP A 26 17.75 -12.48 7.69
N GLU A 27 18.69 -12.10 6.82
CA GLU A 27 18.99 -10.69 6.54
C GLU A 27 17.83 -10.00 5.81
N MET A 28 17.18 -10.69 4.87
CA MET A 28 15.98 -10.19 4.22
C MET A 28 14.81 -10.03 5.20
N ASP A 29 14.70 -10.91 6.19
CA ASP A 29 13.65 -10.90 7.19
C ASP A 29 13.82 -9.75 8.17
N ARG A 30 15.04 -9.54 8.68
CA ARG A 30 15.37 -8.39 9.52
C ARG A 30 15.14 -7.07 8.80
N ARG A 31 15.60 -6.95 7.55
CA ARG A 31 15.38 -5.72 6.76
C ARG A 31 13.89 -5.47 6.50
N PHE A 32 13.13 -6.53 6.27
CA PHE A 32 11.68 -6.39 6.15
C PHE A 32 11.06 -5.85 7.44
N ASP A 33 11.42 -6.41 8.61
CA ASP A 33 10.87 -5.98 9.90
C ASP A 33 11.23 -4.52 10.24
N GLU A 34 12.47 -4.10 9.96
CA GLU A 34 12.94 -2.70 10.11
C GLU A 34 12.05 -1.72 9.33
N ILE A 35 11.78 -2.03 8.06
CA ILE A 35 10.95 -1.19 7.18
C ILE A 35 9.49 -1.27 7.63
N TYR A 36 8.98 -2.48 7.85
CA TYR A 36 7.57 -2.72 8.19
C TYR A 36 7.16 -2.06 9.49
N ASN A 37 8.07 -1.88 10.46
CA ASN A 37 7.75 -1.17 11.70
C ASN A 37 7.52 0.34 11.51
N GLN A 38 7.88 0.90 10.35
CA GLN A 38 7.82 2.34 10.06
C GLN A 38 6.86 2.68 8.93
N ILE A 39 6.01 1.74 8.49
CA ILE A 39 5.18 1.99 7.32
C ILE A 39 3.94 2.84 7.59
N SER A 40 3.54 3.55 6.55
CA SER A 40 2.21 4.10 6.37
C SER A 40 1.61 3.65 5.04
N GLY A 41 0.29 3.81 4.90
CA GLY A 41 -0.47 3.44 3.72
C GLY A 41 -1.32 4.60 3.19
N ILE A 42 -1.42 4.73 1.88
CA ILE A 42 -2.39 5.61 1.22
C ILE A 42 -3.25 4.75 0.28
N LEU A 43 -4.56 4.83 0.44
CA LEU A 43 -5.52 4.16 -0.41
C LEU A 43 -6.06 5.13 -1.47
N LEU A 44 -5.87 4.74 -2.73
CA LEU A 44 -6.45 5.43 -3.87
C LEU A 44 -7.54 4.57 -4.52
N VAL A 45 -8.55 5.20 -5.08
CA VAL A 45 -9.58 4.54 -5.90
C VAL A 45 -9.54 5.03 -7.33
N GLY A 46 -9.63 4.10 -8.28
CA GLY A 46 -9.70 4.37 -9.71
C GLY A 46 -11.12 4.71 -10.15
N VAL A 47 -11.27 5.88 -10.78
CA VAL A 47 -12.52 6.36 -11.39
C VAL A 47 -12.30 6.49 -12.90
N ASN A 48 -13.22 5.94 -13.70
CA ASN A 48 -13.20 6.12 -15.15
C ASN A 48 -13.66 7.54 -15.49
N GLU A 49 -12.78 8.31 -16.11
CA GLU A 49 -13.07 9.65 -16.63
C GLU A 49 -12.85 9.66 -18.14
N GLY A 50 -13.95 9.51 -18.88
CA GLY A 50 -13.91 9.33 -20.33
C GLY A 50 -13.14 8.05 -20.69
N VAL A 51 -11.98 8.22 -21.33
CA VAL A 51 -11.10 7.13 -21.78
C VAL A 51 -9.97 6.81 -20.80
N ALA A 52 -9.80 7.59 -19.73
CA ALA A 52 -8.73 7.44 -18.76
C ALA A 52 -9.25 6.98 -17.39
N ILE A 53 -8.34 6.46 -16.57
CA ILE A 53 -8.62 6.18 -15.16
C ILE A 53 -7.82 7.16 -14.33
N GLN A 54 -8.52 7.97 -13.52
CA GLN A 54 -7.92 8.82 -12.51
C GLN A 54 -7.96 8.13 -11.16
N PHE A 55 -6.92 8.34 -10.35
CA PHE A 55 -6.84 7.77 -9.00
C PHE A 55 -7.00 8.88 -7.97
N TYR A 56 -7.98 8.73 -7.09
CA TYR A 56 -8.30 9.67 -6.02
C TYR A 56 -7.99 9.07 -4.67
N GLU A 57 -7.31 9.82 -3.82
CA GLU A 57 -7.08 9.43 -2.43
C GLU A 57 -8.39 9.40 -1.65
N ILE A 58 -8.65 8.31 -0.93
CA ILE A 58 -9.87 8.14 -0.13
C ILE A 58 -9.60 7.75 1.32
N ALA A 59 -8.37 7.31 1.64
CA ALA A 59 -7.97 6.99 3.00
C ALA A 59 -6.44 7.00 3.18
N ARG A 60 -6.01 7.22 4.42
CA ARG A 60 -4.64 6.99 4.89
C ARG A 60 -4.69 5.97 6.02
N PHE A 61 -3.64 5.17 6.15
CA PHE A 61 -3.52 4.13 7.16
C PHE A 61 -2.19 4.25 7.90
N THR A 62 -2.27 4.18 9.22
CA THR A 62 -1.13 3.97 10.12
C THR A 62 -0.67 2.51 10.08
N LYS A 63 0.53 2.24 10.59
CA LYS A 63 1.01 0.87 10.82
C LYS A 63 0.00 0.02 11.60
N THR A 64 -0.57 0.56 12.68
CA THR A 64 -1.54 -0.17 13.52
C THR A 64 -2.79 -0.57 12.72
N GLU A 65 -3.31 0.32 11.87
CA GLU A 65 -4.45 -0.02 11.00
C GLU A 65 -4.08 -1.08 9.97
N ILE A 66 -2.87 -0.99 9.39
CA ILE A 66 -2.35 -1.98 8.45
C ILE A 66 -2.22 -3.35 9.11
N ASP A 67 -1.76 -3.42 10.36
CA ASP A 67 -1.74 -4.67 11.12
C ASP A 67 -3.13 -5.28 11.26
N GLY A 68 -4.16 -4.44 11.43
CA GLY A 68 -5.55 -4.87 11.58
C GLY A 68 -6.13 -5.57 10.34
N PHE A 69 -5.64 -5.25 9.14
CA PHE A 69 -6.16 -5.83 7.89
C PHE A 69 -5.16 -6.66 7.09
N ARG A 70 -3.90 -6.76 7.50
CA ARG A 70 -2.85 -7.44 6.71
C ARG A 70 -3.17 -8.89 6.35
N ASP A 71 -3.98 -9.60 7.13
CA ASP A 71 -4.34 -10.99 6.86
C ASP A 71 -5.53 -11.13 5.91
N ASN A 72 -6.38 -10.10 5.79
CA ASN A 72 -7.51 -10.06 4.87
C ASN A 72 -7.75 -8.64 4.30
N PRO A 73 -6.82 -8.12 3.46
CA PRO A 73 -6.91 -6.76 2.96
C PRO A 73 -8.13 -6.55 2.05
N GLU A 74 -8.46 -7.52 1.20
CA GLU A 74 -9.58 -7.38 0.26
C GLU A 74 -10.94 -7.38 0.98
N GLY A 75 -11.12 -8.22 2.01
CA GLY A 75 -12.32 -8.18 2.86
C GLY A 75 -12.45 -6.86 3.61
N TYR A 76 -11.37 -6.38 4.24
CA TYR A 76 -11.37 -5.08 4.90
C TYR A 76 -11.76 -3.93 3.96
N LEU A 77 -11.18 -3.91 2.76
CA LEU A 77 -11.48 -2.89 1.76
C LEU A 77 -12.94 -2.97 1.30
N PHE A 78 -13.47 -4.18 1.09
CA PHE A 78 -14.87 -4.38 0.73
C PHE A 78 -15.82 -3.93 1.85
N ASP A 79 -15.56 -4.32 3.09
CA ASP A 79 -16.43 -3.99 4.23
C ASP A 79 -16.48 -2.48 4.51
N ARG A 80 -15.36 -1.76 4.28
CA ARG A 80 -15.25 -0.33 4.55
C ARG A 80 -15.60 0.57 3.36
N PHE A 81 -15.30 0.14 2.14
CA PHE A 81 -15.41 0.98 0.93
C PHE A 81 -16.28 0.35 -0.17
N GLY A 82 -16.69 -0.91 -0.03
CA GLY A 82 -17.42 -1.65 -1.06
C GLY A 82 -16.54 -2.10 -2.22
N GLY A 83 -17.16 -2.39 -3.36
CA GLY A 83 -16.46 -2.74 -4.59
C GLY A 83 -15.74 -1.56 -5.24
N GLY A 84 -14.63 -1.82 -5.92
CA GLY A 84 -13.85 -0.76 -6.57
C GLY A 84 -12.49 -1.22 -7.09
N TRP A 85 -11.80 -0.34 -7.82
CA TRP A 85 -10.40 -0.54 -8.17
C TRP A 85 -9.52 0.27 -7.24
N PHE A 86 -8.94 -0.39 -6.25
CA PHE A 86 -8.08 0.26 -5.27
C PHE A 86 -6.60 0.07 -5.57
N LYS A 87 -5.81 1.10 -5.25
CA LYS A 87 -4.36 1.05 -5.11
C LYS A 87 -4.00 1.36 -3.67
N LEU A 88 -3.36 0.42 -2.99
CA LEU A 88 -2.78 0.63 -1.68
C LEU A 88 -1.28 0.88 -1.85
N ASN A 89 -0.87 2.13 -1.66
CA ASN A 89 0.52 2.55 -1.68
C ASN A 89 1.10 2.47 -0.28
N PHE A 90 2.25 1.83 -0.12
CA PHE A 90 3.01 1.80 1.13
C PHE A 90 4.18 2.76 1.07
N TYR A 91 4.47 3.39 2.21
CA TYR A 91 5.58 4.31 2.38
C TYR A 91 6.37 3.98 3.64
N GLU A 92 7.68 4.27 3.63
CA GLU A 92 8.58 4.30 4.77
C GLU A 92 8.97 5.78 4.98
N GLY A 93 8.33 6.44 5.94
CA GLY A 93 8.31 7.91 6.02
C GLY A 93 7.85 8.51 4.67
N PRO A 94 8.63 9.43 4.05
CA PRO A 94 8.27 10.00 2.74
C PRO A 94 8.60 9.08 1.55
N THR A 95 9.27 7.94 1.76
CA THR A 95 9.79 7.11 0.67
C THR A 95 8.75 6.09 0.23
N PHE A 96 8.37 6.10 -1.05
CA PHE A 96 7.49 5.08 -1.62
C PHE A 96 8.17 3.70 -1.62
N VAL A 97 7.44 2.69 -1.12
CA VAL A 97 7.89 1.30 -1.03
C VAL A 97 7.30 0.46 -2.17
N VAL A 98 5.97 0.35 -2.23
CA VAL A 98 5.27 -0.47 -3.22
C VAL A 98 3.81 -0.05 -3.36
N CYS A 99 3.21 -0.33 -4.52
CA CYS A 99 1.78 -0.18 -4.78
C CYS A 99 1.18 -1.57 -5.02
N VAL A 100 0.11 -1.91 -4.29
CA VAL A 100 -0.63 -3.17 -4.47
C VAL A 100 -2.06 -2.86 -4.88
N ASN A 101 -2.54 -3.53 -5.93
CA ASN A 101 -3.88 -3.31 -6.47
C ASN A 101 -4.86 -4.33 -5.88
N PHE A 102 -6.05 -3.86 -5.50
CA PHE A 102 -7.17 -4.70 -5.07
C PHE A 102 -8.41 -4.37 -5.91
N LYS A 103 -9.21 -5.39 -6.24
CA LYS A 103 -10.42 -5.23 -7.05
C LYS A 103 -11.61 -5.99 -6.46
N PRO A 104 -11.99 -5.72 -5.19
CA PRO A 104 -13.16 -6.36 -4.59
C PRO A 104 -14.40 -6.09 -5.46
N LYS A 105 -15.21 -7.14 -5.67
CA LYS A 105 -16.43 -7.06 -6.48
C LYS A 105 -17.61 -6.65 -5.61
N GLY A 106 -18.46 -5.76 -6.11
CA GLY A 106 -19.73 -5.38 -5.47
C GLY A 106 -20.03 -3.90 -5.63
N GLU A 107 -21.01 -3.41 -4.87
CA GLU A 107 -21.44 -2.01 -4.90
C GLU A 107 -20.38 -1.09 -4.27
N ALA A 108 -20.12 0.04 -4.91
CA ALA A 108 -19.16 1.03 -4.43
C ALA A 108 -19.77 1.93 -3.34
N GLN A 109 -19.10 2.02 -2.19
CA GLN A 109 -19.51 2.88 -1.06
C GLN A 109 -18.58 4.09 -0.88
N TRP A 110 -17.43 4.13 -1.55
CA TRP A 110 -16.42 5.19 -1.47
C TRP A 110 -16.74 6.47 -2.27
N LYS A 111 -17.80 6.51 -3.07
CA LYS A 111 -18.07 7.62 -4.01
C LYS A 111 -18.12 9.00 -3.34
N HIS A 112 -18.64 9.05 -2.11
CA HIS A 112 -18.74 10.28 -1.32
C HIS A 112 -17.41 10.77 -0.74
N LEU A 113 -16.36 9.92 -0.75
CA LEU A 113 -15.02 10.24 -0.26
C LEU A 113 -14.12 10.84 -1.34
N VAL A 114 -14.53 10.78 -2.61
CA VAL A 114 -13.79 11.37 -3.71
C VAL A 114 -14.01 12.88 -3.66
N THR A 115 -13.09 13.58 -2.99
CA THR A 115 -12.97 15.04 -3.07
C THR A 115 -12.04 15.42 -4.22
N GLU A 116 -12.07 16.69 -4.65
CA GLU A 116 -11.04 17.22 -5.57
C GLU A 116 -9.63 16.95 -5.01
N LYS A 117 -8.66 16.78 -5.93
CA LYS A 117 -7.32 16.22 -5.70
C LYS A 117 -6.67 16.66 -4.39
N SER A 118 -6.33 15.69 -3.54
CA SER A 118 -5.44 15.89 -2.38
C SER A 118 -4.07 16.37 -2.84
N GLU A 119 -3.72 17.63 -2.60
CA GLU A 119 -2.39 18.21 -2.83
C GLU A 119 -1.41 17.98 -1.67
N GLY A 120 -1.81 17.21 -0.65
CA GLY A 120 -1.01 17.03 0.58
C GLY A 120 0.16 16.06 0.41
N PRO A 121 1.33 16.33 1.03
CA PRO A 121 2.46 15.39 1.01
C PRO A 121 2.09 14.04 1.65
N PRO A 122 2.85 12.95 1.37
CA PRO A 122 2.72 11.69 2.09
C PRO A 122 2.81 11.93 3.61
N PRO A 123 2.05 11.21 4.45
CA PRO A 123 2.13 11.36 5.89
C PRO A 123 3.53 10.93 6.37
N SER A 124 4.08 11.71 7.31
CA SER A 124 5.39 11.44 7.93
C SER A 124 5.38 10.19 8.80
#